data_AF-A0AA41N404-F1
#
_entry.id   AF-A0AA41N404-F1
#
_cell.length_a   1.000
_cell.length_b   1.000
_cell.length_c   1.000
_cell.angle_alpha   90.00
_cell.angle_beta   90.00
_cell.angle_gamma   90.00
#
_symmetry.space_group_name_H-M   'P 1'
#
loop_
_entity.id
_entity.type
_entity.pdbx_description
1 polymer ?
#
loop_
_entity_poly.entity_id
_entity_poly.type
_entity_poly.pdbx_seq_one_letter_code
_entity_poly.pdbx_strand_id
1 'polypeptide(L)'
;MPEQQLLKPTEWSYCDYFWADKKDPQGNSTMAGFELLLQKQLKGKQMQKEMSEFVQGRRKIEEKYAKNLAKLSQSSLAAQEECFLGEAWAQEKKSLADEAEVHLKFIAKLIASPHKAAERPGDEDRAAGDQTEQQDGGHQEVMEEDLMCCVDLYNQAQSKWFEEMVTTTLELEQLEVERVEKIWQHL
;
A
#
# COMPACT_ATOMS: atom_id res chain seq x y z
N MET A 1 -16.76 18.27 -29.57
CA MET A 1 -16.33 18.44 -28.17
C MET A 1 -15.27 19.52 -28.17
N PRO A 2 -15.45 20.65 -27.45
CA PRO A 2 -14.34 21.58 -27.23
C PRO A 2 -13.19 20.83 -26.56
N GLU A 3 -11.94 21.13 -26.96
CA GLU A 3 -10.76 20.49 -26.36
C GLU A 3 -10.58 20.99 -24.93
N GLN A 4 -10.76 20.08 -23.96
CA GLN A 4 -10.44 20.35 -22.56
C GLN A 4 -8.96 20.02 -22.33
N GLN A 5 -8.22 20.98 -21.78
CA GLN A 5 -6.83 20.77 -21.38
C GLN A 5 -6.78 19.92 -20.11
N LEU A 6 -5.81 19.01 -20.03
CA LEU A 6 -5.52 18.24 -18.82
C LEU A 6 -4.96 19.14 -17.72
N LEU A 7 -5.23 18.80 -16.46
CA LEU A 7 -4.67 19.51 -15.31
C LEU A 7 -3.16 19.31 -15.22
N LYS A 8 -2.65 18.12 -15.55
CA LYS A 8 -1.21 17.81 -15.62
C LYS A 8 -0.85 17.20 -16.99
N PRO A 9 -0.69 18.02 -18.04
CA PRO A 9 -0.58 17.56 -19.43
C PRO A 9 0.59 16.63 -19.76
N THR A 10 1.66 16.66 -18.95
CA THR A 10 2.87 15.88 -19.18
C THR A 10 2.93 14.59 -18.36
N GLU A 11 1.94 14.35 -17.50
CA GLU A 11 1.94 13.28 -16.52
C GLU A 11 0.65 12.45 -16.60
N TRP A 12 0.75 11.17 -16.26
CA TRP A 12 -0.42 10.29 -16.14
C TRP A 12 -1.00 10.42 -14.72
N SER A 13 -1.54 11.60 -14.40
CA SER A 13 -1.97 11.92 -13.05
C SER A 13 -3.34 11.33 -12.70
N TYR A 14 -3.53 10.93 -11.44
CA TYR A 14 -4.82 10.41 -10.98
C TYR A 14 -5.96 11.43 -11.12
N CYS A 15 -5.68 12.72 -11.03
CA CYS A 15 -6.70 13.77 -11.16
C CYS A 15 -7.19 14.00 -12.61
N ASP A 16 -6.58 13.39 -13.62
CA ASP A 16 -6.94 13.60 -15.03
C ASP A 16 -7.76 12.43 -15.62
N TYR A 17 -7.55 11.20 -15.15
CA TYR A 17 -8.01 9.99 -15.85
C TYR A 17 -9.09 9.17 -15.12
N PHE A 18 -9.54 9.59 -13.94
CA PHE A 18 -10.43 8.78 -13.08
C PHE A 18 -11.80 9.44 -12.80
N TRP A 19 -12.26 10.29 -13.72
CA TRP A 19 -13.55 10.99 -13.61
C TRP A 19 -14.76 10.14 -13.97
N ALA A 20 -14.63 9.26 -14.96
CA ALA A 20 -15.73 8.44 -15.45
C ALA A 20 -15.83 7.12 -14.72
N ASP A 21 -17.05 6.66 -14.50
CA ASP A 21 -17.28 5.34 -13.92
C ASP A 21 -16.87 4.23 -14.88
N LYS A 22 -16.20 3.23 -14.34
CA LYS A 22 -15.83 2.01 -15.04
C LYS A 22 -16.99 1.01 -15.00
N LYS A 23 -17.46 0.61 -16.18
CA LYS A 23 -18.39 -0.51 -16.33
C LYS A 23 -17.63 -1.82 -16.40
N ASP A 24 -18.17 -2.87 -15.79
CA ASP A 24 -17.63 -4.21 -15.97
C ASP A 24 -17.81 -4.69 -17.43
N PRO A 25 -17.00 -5.67 -17.89
CA PRO A 25 -17.12 -6.18 -19.26
C PRO A 25 -18.49 -6.79 -19.59
N GLN A 26 -19.28 -7.14 -18.57
CA GLN A 26 -20.60 -7.75 -18.70
C GLN A 26 -21.74 -6.73 -18.61
N GLY A 27 -21.45 -5.46 -18.31
CA GLY A 27 -22.43 -4.37 -18.16
C GLY A 27 -23.33 -4.45 -16.92
N ASN A 28 -23.07 -5.38 -16.00
CA ASN A 28 -23.92 -5.67 -14.84
C ASN A 28 -23.57 -4.82 -13.61
N SER A 29 -22.36 -4.24 -13.58
CA SER A 29 -21.90 -3.41 -12.47
C SER A 29 -21.11 -2.19 -12.94
N THR A 30 -21.25 -1.09 -12.20
CA THR A 30 -20.56 0.18 -12.45
C THR A 30 -19.78 0.56 -11.20
N MET A 31 -18.52 0.94 -11.36
CA MET A 31 -17.59 1.29 -10.29
C MET A 31 -17.05 2.68 -10.55
N ALA A 32 -17.12 3.56 -9.55
CA ALA A 32 -16.56 4.90 -9.65
C ALA A 32 -15.04 4.85 -9.92
N GLY A 33 -14.53 5.78 -10.71
CA GLY A 33 -13.08 5.87 -10.97
C GLY A 33 -12.27 6.07 -9.68
N PHE A 34 -12.80 6.82 -8.72
CA PHE A 34 -12.19 6.98 -7.39
C PHE A 34 -12.08 5.67 -6.61
N GLU A 35 -13.10 4.81 -6.69
CA GLU A 35 -13.09 3.51 -6.00
C GLU A 35 -11.97 2.60 -6.53
N LEU A 36 -11.66 2.70 -7.83
CA LEU A 36 -10.53 1.99 -8.42
C LEU A 36 -9.18 2.43 -7.82
N LEU A 37 -9.02 3.74 -7.53
CA LEU A 37 -7.83 4.28 -6.87
C LEU A 37 -7.73 3.78 -5.42
N LEU A 38 -8.84 3.73 -4.68
CA LEU A 38 -8.86 3.18 -3.32
C LEU A 38 -8.48 1.70 -3.31
N GLN A 39 -9.04 0.89 -4.22
CA GLN A 39 -8.67 -0.51 -4.38
C GLN A 39 -7.18 -0.68 -4.71
N LYS A 40 -6.62 0.19 -5.56
CA LYS A 40 -5.19 0.20 -5.87
C LYS A 40 -4.34 0.44 -4.62
N GLN A 41 -4.75 1.35 -3.73
CA GLN A 41 -4.05 1.60 -2.47
C GLN A 41 -4.12 0.42 -1.51
N LEU A 42 -5.30 -0.18 -1.34
CA LEU A 42 -5.49 -1.36 -0.51
C LEU A 42 -4.63 -2.53 -1.00
N LYS A 43 -4.62 -2.79 -2.31
CA LYS A 43 -3.76 -3.81 -2.92
C LYS A 43 -2.27 -3.53 -2.69
N GLY A 44 -1.87 -2.26 -2.74
CA GLY A 44 -0.50 -1.85 -2.44
C GLY A 44 -0.08 -2.13 -1.00
N LYS A 45 -0.96 -1.83 -0.03
CA LYS A 45 -0.75 -2.18 1.39
C LYS A 45 -0.67 -3.70 1.59
N GLN A 46 -1.53 -4.46 0.93
CA GLN A 46 -1.52 -5.92 0.96
C GLN A 46 -0.20 -6.49 0.42
N MET A 47 0.29 -5.97 -0.71
CA MET A 47 1.57 -6.38 -1.30
C MET A 47 2.76 -6.13 -0.34
N GLN A 48 2.76 -4.99 0.36
CA GLN A 48 3.79 -4.70 1.37
C GLN A 48 3.76 -5.69 2.53
N LYS A 49 2.57 -6.07 2.99
CA LYS A 49 2.40 -7.09 4.02
C LYS A 49 2.96 -8.44 3.56
N GLU A 50 2.59 -8.88 2.36
CA GLU A 50 3.08 -10.13 1.77
C GLU A 50 4.61 -10.14 1.60
N MET A 51 5.20 -9.03 1.18
CA MET A 51 6.65 -8.86 1.09
C MET A 51 7.33 -9.02 2.46
N SER A 52 6.76 -8.41 3.50
CA SER A 52 7.26 -8.54 4.88
C SER A 52 7.18 -9.98 5.38
N GLU A 53 6.05 -10.66 5.12
CA GLU A 53 5.87 -12.07 5.45
C GLU A 53 6.87 -12.97 4.71
N PHE A 54 7.18 -12.68 3.45
CA PHE A 54 8.20 -13.39 2.68
C PHE A 54 9.60 -13.25 3.31
N VAL A 55 10.00 -12.03 3.66
CA VAL A 55 11.29 -11.77 4.35
C VAL A 55 11.33 -12.48 5.71
N GLN A 56 10.21 -12.50 6.44
CA GLN A 56 10.10 -13.25 7.69
C GLN A 56 10.22 -14.77 7.45
N GLY A 57 9.66 -15.29 6.36
CA GLY A 57 9.84 -16.67 5.92
C GLY A 57 11.31 -17.00 5.67
N ARG A 58 12.03 -16.15 4.91
CA ARG A 58 13.46 -16.30 4.68
C ARG A 58 14.26 -16.30 5.97
N ARG A 59 13.94 -15.39 6.89
CA ARG A 59 14.57 -15.31 8.21
C ARG A 59 14.48 -16.64 8.99
N LYS A 60 13.29 -17.24 9.04
CA LYS A 60 13.07 -18.52 9.76
C LYS A 60 13.90 -19.66 9.17
N ILE A 61 14.01 -19.72 7.84
CA ILE A 61 14.84 -20.71 7.13
C ILE A 61 16.31 -20.51 7.51
N GLU A 62 16.78 -19.28 7.41
CA GLU A 62 18.15 -18.90 7.70
C GLU A 62 18.53 -19.21 9.16
N GLU A 63 17.61 -18.93 10.10
CA GLU A 63 17.83 -19.19 11.52
C GLU A 63 17.94 -20.68 11.82
N LYS A 64 17.08 -21.49 11.20
CA LYS A 64 17.15 -22.96 11.30
C LYS A 64 18.46 -23.48 10.70
N TYR A 65 18.88 -22.92 9.57
CA TYR A 65 20.14 -23.30 8.91
C TYR A 65 21.35 -23.01 9.81
N ALA A 66 21.47 -21.78 10.33
CA ALA A 66 22.54 -21.40 11.25
C ALA A 66 22.57 -22.26 12.53
N LYS A 67 21.41 -22.54 13.13
CA LYS A 67 21.29 -23.43 14.30
C LYS A 67 21.81 -24.84 14.01
N ASN A 68 21.53 -25.37 12.82
CA ASN A 68 22.00 -26.70 12.42
C ASN A 68 23.51 -26.71 12.16
N LEU A 69 24.07 -25.68 11.51
CA LEU A 69 25.52 -25.54 11.33
C LEU A 69 26.24 -25.46 12.67
N ALA A 70 25.75 -24.62 13.60
CA ALA A 70 26.32 -24.50 14.95
C ALA A 70 26.21 -25.81 15.75
N LYS A 71 25.16 -26.60 15.54
CA LYS A 71 25.05 -27.93 16.18
C LYS A 71 26.03 -28.93 15.57
N LEU A 72 26.21 -28.91 14.25
CA LEU A 72 27.12 -29.80 13.55
C LEU A 72 28.59 -29.50 13.88
N SER A 73 28.95 -28.23 14.04
CA SER A 73 30.31 -27.83 14.45
C SER A 73 30.72 -28.38 15.81
N GLN A 74 29.77 -28.58 16.72
CA GLN A 74 29.98 -29.16 18.05
C GLN A 74 29.92 -30.70 18.06
N SER A 75 29.85 -31.35 16.88
CA SER A 75 29.83 -32.80 16.79
C SER A 75 31.16 -33.42 17.25
N SER A 76 31.05 -34.56 17.94
CA SER A 76 32.20 -35.36 18.39
C SER A 76 32.76 -36.30 17.31
N LEU A 77 32.25 -36.22 16.08
CA LEU A 77 32.75 -37.02 14.96
C LEU A 77 34.25 -36.80 14.74
N ALA A 78 34.98 -37.92 14.58
CA ALA A 78 36.42 -37.98 14.37
C ALA A 78 37.24 -37.13 15.37
N ALA A 79 36.76 -36.98 16.61
CA ALA A 79 37.48 -36.25 17.65
C ALA A 79 38.78 -36.92 18.13
N GLN A 80 38.97 -38.19 17.79
CA GLN A 80 40.16 -39.00 18.09
C GLN A 80 41.26 -38.88 17.03
N GLU A 81 41.01 -38.16 15.94
CA GLU A 81 42.01 -37.98 14.88
C GLU A 81 43.14 -37.09 15.41
N GLU A 82 44.38 -37.56 15.27
CA GLU A 82 45.56 -36.86 15.78
C GLU A 82 46.39 -36.25 14.65
N CYS A 83 47.44 -35.53 15.05
CA CYS A 83 48.39 -34.90 14.13
C CYS A 83 47.73 -33.87 13.20
N PHE A 84 48.40 -33.55 12.10
CA PHE A 84 47.97 -32.54 11.14
C PHE A 84 46.55 -32.80 10.58
N LEU A 85 46.15 -34.07 10.41
CA LEU A 85 44.80 -34.39 9.95
C LEU A 85 43.73 -34.04 11.02
N GLY A 86 44.02 -34.32 12.30
CA GLY A 86 43.18 -33.91 13.42
C GLY A 86 43.04 -32.39 13.54
N GLU A 87 44.15 -31.65 13.37
CA GLU A 87 44.13 -30.18 13.35
C GLU A 87 43.29 -29.63 12.19
N ALA A 88 43.46 -30.18 10.98
CA ALA A 88 42.66 -29.79 9.81
C ALA A 88 41.16 -30.08 10.01
N TRP A 89 40.82 -31.23 10.59
CA TRP A 89 39.43 -31.59 10.91
C TRP A 89 38.83 -30.68 12.00
N ALA A 90 39.59 -30.32 13.02
CA ALA A 90 39.16 -29.36 14.03
C ALA A 90 38.91 -27.97 13.42
N GLN A 91 39.76 -27.55 12.48
CA GLN A 91 39.60 -26.31 11.74
C GLN A 91 38.35 -26.32 10.84
N GLU A 92 38.04 -27.45 10.19
CA GLU A 92 36.81 -27.61 9.41
C GLU A 92 35.58 -27.40 10.31
N LYS A 93 35.53 -28.05 11.48
CA LYS A 93 34.44 -27.85 12.46
C LYS A 93 34.33 -26.40 12.91
N LYS A 94 35.45 -25.72 13.13
CA LYS A 94 35.47 -24.28 13.45
C LYS A 94 34.88 -23.45 12.30
N SER A 95 35.25 -23.75 11.05
CA SER A 95 34.70 -23.07 9.87
C SER A 95 33.17 -23.16 9.81
N LEU A 96 32.59 -24.31 10.16
CA LEU A 96 31.12 -24.47 10.24
C LEU A 96 30.50 -23.57 11.32
N ALA A 97 31.19 -23.37 12.46
CA ALA A 97 30.73 -22.44 13.50
C ALA A 97 30.81 -20.98 13.03
N ASP A 98 31.90 -20.61 12.36
CA ASP A 98 32.10 -19.28 11.81
C ASP A 98 31.04 -18.97 10.72
N GLU A 99 30.71 -19.95 9.87
CA GLU A 99 29.62 -19.85 8.87
C GLU A 99 28.27 -19.63 9.55
N ALA A 100 27.95 -20.40 10.59
CA ALA A 100 26.73 -20.20 11.37
C ALA A 100 26.61 -18.76 11.92
N GLU A 101 27.71 -18.17 12.39
CA GLU A 101 27.74 -16.79 12.87
C GLU A 101 27.48 -15.77 11.76
N VAL A 102 28.01 -15.99 10.55
CA VAL A 102 27.74 -15.13 9.38
C VAL A 102 26.24 -15.12 9.06
N HIS A 103 25.59 -16.29 9.06
CA HIS A 103 24.15 -16.40 8.82
C HIS A 103 23.31 -15.70 9.91
N LEU A 104 23.71 -15.79 11.19
CA LEU A 104 23.06 -15.06 12.29
C LEU A 104 23.20 -13.52 12.13
N LYS A 105 24.38 -13.04 11.71
CA LYS A 105 24.60 -11.62 11.41
C LYS A 105 23.74 -11.16 10.23
N PHE A 106 23.58 -12.00 9.21
CA PHE A 106 22.69 -11.71 8.09
C PHE A 106 21.22 -11.60 8.54
N ILE A 107 20.74 -12.52 9.37
CA ILE A 107 19.40 -12.47 9.97
C ILE A 107 19.18 -11.18 10.76
N ALA A 108 20.15 -10.75 11.56
CA ALA A 108 20.07 -9.50 12.31
C ALA A 108 19.89 -8.29 11.40
N LYS A 109 20.57 -8.25 10.25
CA LYS A 109 20.38 -7.21 9.23
C LYS A 109 18.99 -7.26 8.59
N LEU A 110 18.42 -8.45 8.37
CA LEU A 110 17.04 -8.62 7.92
C LEU A 110 15.98 -8.23 8.97
N ILE A 111 16.34 -8.10 10.25
CA ILE A 111 15.45 -7.62 11.33
C ILE A 111 15.42 -6.10 11.41
N ALA A 112 16.55 -5.44 11.16
CA ALA A 112 16.69 -3.99 11.28
C ALA A 112 15.96 -3.18 10.18
N SER A 113 15.38 -3.84 9.17
CA SER A 113 14.49 -3.23 8.18
C SER A 113 13.09 -3.01 8.79
N PRO A 114 12.64 -1.75 8.99
CA PRO A 114 11.42 -1.46 9.73
C PRO A 114 10.17 -1.56 8.84
N HIS A 115 9.44 -2.68 8.95
CA HIS A 115 8.05 -2.79 8.47
C HIS A 115 7.10 -2.94 9.67
N LYS A 116 6.93 -1.86 10.45
CA LYS A 116 5.86 -1.76 11.46
C LYS A 116 5.39 -0.31 11.60
N ALA A 117 4.32 0.04 10.89
CA ALA A 117 3.33 1.04 11.30
C ALA A 117 2.25 1.14 10.22
N ALA A 118 1.03 0.66 10.51
CA ALA A 118 -0.23 1.22 9.98
C ALA A 118 -1.43 0.36 10.42
N GLU A 119 -1.84 0.48 11.68
CA GLU A 119 -3.23 0.21 12.06
C GLU A 119 -3.73 1.40 12.88
N ARG A 120 -4.69 2.14 12.31
CA ARG A 120 -5.85 2.71 13.00
C ARG A 120 -6.91 3.12 11.96
N PRO A 121 -8.19 2.76 12.15
CA PRO A 121 -9.31 3.35 11.44
C PRO A 121 -9.77 4.63 12.15
N GLY A 122 -10.14 5.65 11.38
CA GLY A 122 -10.83 6.83 11.88
C GLY A 122 -12.30 6.75 11.43
N ASP A 123 -13.19 6.58 12.40
CA ASP A 123 -14.61 6.91 12.27
C ASP A 123 -14.77 8.38 12.63
N GLU A 124 -15.37 9.20 11.75
CA GLU A 124 -16.02 10.46 12.14
C GLU A 124 -17.30 10.67 11.31
N ASP A 125 -18.37 10.96 12.06
CA ASP A 125 -19.74 11.23 11.64
C ASP A 125 -19.88 12.41 10.67
N ARG A 126 -20.91 12.34 9.81
CA ARG A 126 -21.68 13.54 9.40
C ARG A 126 -23.17 13.25 9.40
N ALA A 127 -23.84 13.86 10.39
CA ALA A 127 -25.27 14.13 10.38
C ALA A 127 -25.54 15.50 9.74
N ALA A 128 -26.52 15.55 8.84
CA ALA A 128 -27.31 16.72 8.46
C ALA A 128 -28.62 16.14 7.89
N GLY A 129 -29.81 16.37 8.41
CA GLY A 129 -30.38 17.64 8.85
C GLY A 129 -31.42 18.03 7.82
N ASP A 130 -32.54 17.29 7.76
CA ASP A 130 -33.65 17.53 6.85
C ASP A 130 -34.69 18.41 7.54
N GLN A 131 -34.89 19.61 7.01
CA GLN A 131 -36.08 20.44 7.25
C GLN A 131 -36.38 21.23 5.98
N THR A 132 -37.49 20.90 5.32
CA THR A 132 -38.08 21.75 4.29
C THR A 132 -39.55 21.98 4.66
N GLU A 133 -39.90 23.22 5.00
CA GLU A 133 -41.29 23.69 5.07
C GLU A 133 -41.74 24.21 3.70
N GLN A 134 -42.93 23.78 3.29
CA GLN A 134 -43.63 24.24 2.09
C GLN A 134 -44.34 25.59 2.33
N GLN A 135 -44.27 26.48 1.34
CA GLN A 135 -45.37 27.41 1.04
C GLN A 135 -45.58 27.54 -0.48
N ASP A 136 -46.87 27.53 -0.85
CA ASP A 136 -47.44 27.52 -2.20
C ASP A 136 -47.74 28.95 -2.69
N GLY A 137 -47.47 29.22 -3.97
CA GLY A 137 -48.06 30.35 -4.71
C GLY A 137 -47.24 30.89 -5.89
N GLY A 138 -47.57 30.46 -7.12
CA GLY A 138 -47.13 31.13 -8.37
C GLY A 138 -46.65 30.21 -9.50
N HIS A 139 -47.54 29.37 -10.06
CA HIS A 139 -47.24 28.15 -10.81
C HIS A 139 -46.43 28.22 -12.16
N GLN A 140 -45.75 29.32 -12.51
CA GLN A 140 -44.90 29.31 -13.70
C GLN A 140 -43.61 30.14 -13.60
N GLU A 141 -43.62 31.32 -12.97
CA GLU A 141 -42.38 32.06 -12.65
C GLU A 141 -41.62 31.40 -11.49
N VAL A 142 -42.33 30.89 -10.47
CA VAL A 142 -41.73 30.18 -9.32
C VAL A 142 -41.05 28.88 -9.76
N MET A 143 -41.58 28.18 -10.77
CA MET A 143 -40.92 26.94 -11.26
C MET A 143 -39.62 27.23 -12.03
N GLU A 144 -39.51 28.38 -12.70
CA GLU A 144 -38.27 28.79 -13.37
C GLU A 144 -37.22 29.23 -12.34
N GLU A 145 -37.63 29.95 -11.29
CA GLU A 145 -36.77 30.33 -10.16
C GLU A 145 -36.33 29.11 -9.33
N ASP A 146 -37.24 28.16 -9.07
CA ASP A 146 -36.95 26.91 -8.37
C ASP A 146 -35.99 26.03 -9.17
N LEU A 147 -36.17 25.94 -10.49
CA LEU A 147 -35.25 25.21 -11.36
C LEU A 147 -33.87 25.89 -11.40
N MET A 148 -33.83 27.22 -11.49
CA MET A 148 -32.58 27.98 -11.43
C MET A 148 -31.84 27.70 -10.12
N CYS A 149 -32.53 27.79 -8.99
CA CYS A 149 -31.98 27.49 -7.67
C CYS A 149 -31.45 26.05 -7.58
N CYS A 150 -32.21 25.06 -8.08
CA CYS A 150 -31.79 23.66 -8.11
C CYS A 150 -30.51 23.46 -8.95
N VAL A 151 -30.42 24.11 -10.10
CA VAL A 151 -29.25 24.02 -10.99
C VAL A 151 -28.03 24.70 -10.36
N ASP A 152 -28.20 25.85 -9.72
CA ASP A 152 -27.12 26.55 -9.02
C ASP A 152 -26.56 25.71 -7.87
N LEU A 153 -27.44 25.10 -7.07
CA LEU A 153 -27.03 24.19 -5.98
C LEU A 153 -26.33 22.95 -6.52
N TYR A 154 -26.83 22.36 -7.61
CA TYR A 154 -26.18 21.23 -8.27
C TYR A 154 -24.77 21.60 -8.74
N ASN A 155 -24.63 22.72 -9.44
CA ASN A 155 -23.34 23.19 -9.96
C ASN A 155 -22.36 23.53 -8.83
N GLN A 156 -22.85 24.12 -7.73
CA GLN A 156 -22.04 24.40 -6.54
C GLN A 156 -21.56 23.11 -5.88
N ALA A 157 -22.46 22.14 -5.67
CA ALA A 157 -22.11 20.84 -5.11
C ALA A 157 -21.12 20.08 -6.02
N GLN A 158 -21.33 20.13 -7.33
CA GLN A 158 -20.44 19.51 -8.32
C GLN A 158 -19.06 20.17 -8.33
N SER A 159 -18.99 21.51 -8.25
CA SER A 159 -17.71 22.24 -8.22
C SER A 159 -16.93 21.92 -6.95
N LYS A 160 -17.61 21.86 -5.81
CA LYS A 160 -16.99 21.45 -4.54
C LYS A 160 -16.48 20.01 -4.60
N TRP A 161 -17.31 19.09 -5.10
CA TRP A 161 -16.91 17.69 -5.31
C TRP A 161 -15.70 17.59 -6.24
N PHE A 162 -15.66 18.38 -7.31
CA PHE A 162 -14.54 18.42 -8.25
C PHE A 162 -13.25 18.84 -7.55
N GLU A 163 -13.27 19.93 -6.79
CA GLU A 163 -12.09 20.40 -6.05
C GLU A 163 -11.58 19.34 -5.06
N GLU A 164 -12.47 18.78 -4.24
CA GLU A 164 -12.13 17.72 -3.28
C GLU A 164 -11.59 16.45 -3.96
N MET A 165 -12.15 16.10 -5.12
CA MET A 165 -11.71 14.95 -5.92
C MET A 165 -10.31 15.19 -6.49
N VAL A 166 -10.02 16.38 -7.03
CA VAL A 166 -8.68 16.73 -7.53
C VAL A 166 -7.65 16.65 -6.40
N THR A 167 -7.91 17.28 -5.25
CA THR A 167 -6.94 17.30 -4.15
C THR A 167 -6.68 15.89 -3.60
N THR A 168 -7.75 15.13 -3.34
CA THR A 168 -7.63 13.78 -2.78
C THR A 168 -6.91 12.83 -3.73
N THR A 169 -7.20 12.90 -5.03
CA THR A 169 -6.52 12.02 -6.02
C THR A 169 -5.03 12.32 -6.14
N LEU A 170 -4.61 13.59 -6.04
CA LEU A 170 -3.21 13.98 -5.99
C LEU A 170 -2.52 13.48 -4.71
N GLU A 171 -3.18 13.54 -3.56
CA GLU A 171 -2.65 12.96 -2.31
C GLU A 171 -2.45 11.45 -2.44
N LEU A 172 -3.41 10.72 -3.04
CA LEU A 172 -3.26 9.29 -3.30
C LEU A 172 -2.09 8.98 -4.24
N GLU A 173 -1.87 9.82 -5.24
CA GLU A 173 -0.72 9.71 -6.17
C GLU A 173 0.60 9.86 -5.42
N GLN A 174 0.72 10.90 -4.58
CA GLN A 174 1.91 11.11 -3.75
C GLN A 174 2.16 9.94 -2.79
N LEU A 175 1.12 9.45 -2.10
CA LEU A 175 1.23 8.30 -1.21
C LEU A 175 1.69 7.04 -1.95
N GLU A 176 1.26 6.83 -3.20
CA GLU A 176 1.72 5.70 -4.03
C GLU A 176 3.21 5.82 -4.38
N VAL A 177 3.67 7.02 -4.78
CA VAL A 177 5.08 7.29 -5.07
C VAL A 177 5.95 7.03 -3.84
N GLU A 178 5.62 7.64 -2.70
CA GLU A 178 6.34 7.45 -1.44
C GLU A 178 6.36 5.98 -1.02
N ARG A 179 5.26 5.25 -1.26
CA ARG A 179 5.18 3.82 -0.94
C ARG A 179 6.18 3.01 -1.78
N VAL A 180 6.23 3.26 -3.09
CA VAL A 180 7.14 2.56 -4.00
C VAL A 180 8.59 2.90 -3.70
N GLU A 181 8.91 4.17 -3.44
CA GLU A 181 10.25 4.60 -3.04
C GLU A 181 10.70 3.94 -1.74
N LYS A 182 9.82 3.89 -0.73
CA LYS A 182 10.11 3.17 0.53
C LYS A 182 10.37 1.69 0.26
N ILE A 183 9.56 1.02 -0.56
CA ILE A 183 9.81 -0.40 -0.90
C ILE A 183 11.17 -0.54 -1.57
N TRP A 184 11.48 0.31 -2.55
CA TRP A 184 12.74 0.28 -3.29
C TRP A 184 13.96 0.49 -2.39
N GLN A 185 13.89 1.40 -1.40
CA GLN A 185 14.97 1.63 -0.44
C GLN A 185 15.27 0.41 0.45
N HIS A 186 14.31 -0.51 0.62
CA HIS A 186 14.44 -1.66 1.53
C HIS A 186 14.67 -3.00 0.81
N LEU A 187 14.66 -3.01 -0.53
CA LEU A 187 15.04 -4.16 -1.37
C LEU A 187 16.53 -4.09 -1.70
#